data_AF-A0A4Q3FWJ2-F1
#
_entry.id   AF-A0A4Q3FWJ2-F1
#
_cell.length_a   1.000
_cell.length_b   1.000
_cell.length_c   1.000
_cell.angle_alpha   90.00
_cell.angle_beta   90.00
_cell.angle_gamma   90.00
#
_symmetry.space_group_name_H-M   'P 1'
#
loop_
_entity.id
_entity.type
_entity.pdbx_description
1 polymer ?
#
loop_
_entity_poly.entity_id
_entity_poly.type
_entity_poly.pdbx_seq_one_letter_code
_entity_poly.pdbx_strand_id
1 'polypeptide(L)'
;GKLKSARGLAAKTDYVYYGHHPHVIQGHETVGGSAIFYSLGNFLFDDVYTQRDHSAPLIRLSEANKTGAIGTVEIRNGSVVSSAVTPIYLHQDRILIGDDVHDFDMAVYNAHLMDALSEPYDHHRASLITDYIASRKRMRNLKWYLRRLNSNSLGIIVKARKNAKLYQSAFASKLDRLKGKT
;
A
#
# COMPACT_ATOMS: atom_id res chain seq x y z
N GLY A 1 -9.36 5.83 -5.85
CA GLY A 1 -8.42 5.28 -4.86
C GLY A 1 -9.08 4.16 -4.07
N LYS A 2 -8.30 3.37 -3.31
CA LYS A 2 -8.79 2.21 -2.53
C LYS A 2 -10.01 2.56 -1.65
N LEU A 3 -10.00 3.72 -0.98
CA LEU A 3 -11.13 4.20 -0.16
C LEU A 3 -12.43 4.32 -0.96
N LYS A 4 -12.41 5.07 -2.08
CA LYS A 4 -13.59 5.29 -2.92
C LYS A 4 -14.19 3.97 -3.43
N SER A 5 -13.34 3.03 -3.83
CA SER A 5 -13.78 1.70 -4.28
C SER A 5 -14.39 0.88 -3.15
N ALA A 6 -13.75 0.84 -1.98
CA ALA A 6 -14.25 0.09 -0.84
C ALA A 6 -15.59 0.65 -0.34
N ARG A 7 -15.67 1.96 -0.04
CA ARG A 7 -16.92 2.60 0.40
C ARG A 7 -18.03 2.48 -0.64
N GLY A 8 -17.69 2.58 -1.92
CA GLY A 8 -18.65 2.41 -3.03
C GLY A 8 -19.24 1.00 -3.09
N LEU A 9 -18.45 -0.04 -2.79
CA LEU A 9 -18.93 -1.41 -2.73
C LEU A 9 -19.77 -1.66 -1.47
N ALA A 10 -19.37 -1.09 -0.33
CA ALA A 10 -20.10 -1.17 0.94
C ALA A 10 -21.52 -0.58 0.84
N ALA A 11 -21.72 0.41 -0.04
CA ALA A 11 -23.05 0.95 -0.32
C ALA A 11 -23.96 0.00 -1.12
N LYS A 12 -23.45 -1.16 -1.58
CA LYS A 12 -24.17 -2.12 -2.43
C LYS A 12 -24.36 -3.47 -1.76
N THR A 13 -23.41 -3.89 -0.93
CA THR A 13 -23.44 -5.19 -0.27
C THR A 13 -22.57 -5.14 0.98
N ASP A 14 -22.95 -5.95 1.97
CA ASP A 14 -22.13 -6.22 3.14
C ASP A 14 -20.96 -7.13 2.73
N TYR A 15 -19.75 -6.81 3.18
CA TYR A 15 -18.58 -7.64 2.93
C TYR A 15 -17.44 -7.34 3.92
N VAL A 16 -16.44 -8.21 3.94
CA VAL A 16 -15.19 -7.97 4.67
C VAL A 16 -14.09 -7.64 3.66
N TYR A 17 -13.47 -6.47 3.82
CA TYR A 17 -12.33 -6.05 3.02
C TYR A 17 -11.04 -6.18 3.81
N TYR A 18 -10.09 -6.94 3.28
CA TYR A 18 -8.73 -7.02 3.80
C TYR A 18 -7.72 -6.54 2.76
N GLY A 19 -7.21 -5.33 2.95
CA GLY A 19 -6.14 -4.76 2.15
C GLY A 19 -4.77 -5.21 2.67
N HIS A 20 -3.86 -5.48 1.73
CA HIS A 20 -2.47 -5.83 2.01
C HIS A 20 -1.51 -5.00 1.12
N HIS A 21 -0.20 -5.10 1.37
CA HIS A 21 0.96 -4.52 0.65
C HIS A 21 1.75 -3.38 1.33
N PRO A 22 1.18 -2.43 2.10
CA PRO A 22 1.93 -1.29 2.64
C PRO A 22 3.01 -1.67 3.67
N HIS A 23 2.94 -2.88 4.25
CA HIS A 23 3.77 -3.32 5.38
C HIS A 23 3.74 -2.37 6.59
N VAL A 24 2.70 -1.52 6.64
CA VAL A 24 2.36 -0.57 7.72
C VAL A 24 0.85 -0.56 7.88
N ILE A 25 0.37 -0.23 9.07
CA ILE A 25 -1.06 -0.14 9.35
C ILE A 25 -1.68 1.03 8.56
N GLN A 26 -2.84 0.77 7.97
CA GLN A 26 -3.72 1.76 7.38
C GLN A 26 -5.11 1.51 7.93
N GLY A 27 -5.81 2.60 8.28
CA GLY A 27 -7.03 2.63 9.09
C GLY A 27 -8.06 1.50 8.89
N HIS A 28 -8.92 1.36 9.88
CA HIS A 28 -10.04 0.43 9.89
C HIS A 28 -11.34 1.23 10.03
N GLU A 29 -12.34 0.89 9.22
CA GLU A 29 -13.69 1.46 9.37
C GLU A 29 -14.78 0.43 9.14
N THR A 30 -15.93 0.67 9.76
CA THR A 30 -17.17 -0.06 9.48
C THR A 30 -18.09 0.85 8.68
N VAL A 31 -18.46 0.45 7.48
CA VAL A 31 -19.30 1.24 6.57
C VAL A 31 -20.35 0.32 5.96
N GLY A 32 -21.64 0.67 6.07
CA GLY A 32 -22.73 -0.08 5.42
C GLY A 32 -22.66 -1.59 5.65
N GLY A 33 -22.64 -2.03 6.92
CA GLY A 33 -22.57 -3.46 7.27
C GLY A 33 -21.26 -4.16 6.90
N SER A 34 -20.26 -3.43 6.41
CA SER A 34 -18.98 -3.96 5.95
C SER A 34 -17.84 -3.60 6.90
N ALA A 35 -16.96 -4.55 7.20
CA ALA A 35 -15.72 -4.31 7.92
C ALA A 35 -14.58 -4.09 6.92
N ILE A 36 -13.90 -2.95 7.01
CA ILE A 36 -12.89 -2.54 6.03
C ILE A 36 -11.56 -2.30 6.74
N PHE A 37 -10.59 -3.19 6.50
CA PHE A 37 -9.22 -3.05 6.96
C PHE A 37 -8.33 -2.66 5.77
N TYR A 38 -7.85 -1.41 5.71
CA TYR A 38 -7.09 -0.95 4.53
C TYR A 38 -5.68 -1.54 4.47
N SER A 39 -5.07 -1.76 5.63
CA SER A 39 -3.85 -2.56 5.81
C SER A 39 -3.65 -2.86 7.29
N LEU A 40 -3.46 -4.13 7.64
CA LEU A 40 -3.11 -4.50 9.02
C LEU A 40 -1.61 -4.44 9.31
N GLY A 41 -0.79 -3.97 8.36
CA GLY A 41 0.67 -3.93 8.53
C GLY A 41 1.31 -5.31 8.44
N ASN A 42 2.40 -5.50 9.19
CA ASN A 42 3.15 -6.75 9.21
C ASN A 42 2.68 -7.66 10.34
N PHE A 43 2.62 -8.97 10.10
CA PHE A 43 2.37 -9.95 11.17
C PHE A 43 3.66 -10.50 11.77
N LEU A 44 4.46 -11.17 10.94
CA LEU A 44 5.78 -11.71 11.27
C LEU A 44 6.72 -11.30 10.14
N PHE A 45 7.54 -10.28 10.39
CA PHE A 45 8.55 -9.82 9.45
C PHE A 45 9.86 -9.63 10.20
N ASP A 46 10.97 -9.92 9.52
CA ASP A 46 12.31 -9.73 10.04
C ASP A 46 13.07 -8.75 9.15
N ASP A 47 14.18 -8.26 9.66
CA ASP A 47 15.16 -7.51 8.89
C ASP A 47 15.61 -8.35 7.68
N VAL A 48 15.78 -7.69 6.53
CA VAL A 48 16.14 -8.39 5.29
C VAL A 48 17.66 -8.46 5.20
N TYR A 49 18.23 -9.66 5.36
CA TYR A 49 19.65 -9.92 5.17
C TYR A 49 19.97 -10.36 3.74
N THR A 50 21.22 -10.21 3.32
CA THR A 50 21.69 -10.76 2.04
C THR A 50 22.71 -11.84 2.27
N GLN A 51 22.83 -12.79 1.35
CA GLN A 51 23.87 -13.83 1.39
C GLN A 51 25.31 -13.27 1.37
N ARG A 52 25.50 -11.98 1.05
CA ARG A 52 26.83 -11.34 1.01
C ARG A 52 27.29 -10.81 2.36
N ASP A 53 26.35 -10.51 3.26
CA ASP A 53 26.65 -9.96 4.58
C ASP A 53 25.55 -10.36 5.55
N HIS A 54 25.89 -11.27 6.45
CA HIS A 54 25.01 -11.73 7.53
C HIS A 54 25.18 -10.88 8.81
N SER A 55 26.19 -10.01 8.87
CA SER A 55 26.48 -9.18 10.04
C SER A 55 25.65 -7.90 10.09
N ALA A 56 25.07 -7.49 8.96
CA ALA A 56 24.19 -6.34 8.87
C ALA A 56 23.04 -6.57 7.87
N PRO A 57 21.80 -6.17 8.21
CA PRO A 57 20.68 -6.30 7.29
C PRO A 57 20.76 -5.26 6.17
N LEU A 58 20.34 -5.65 4.97
CA LEU A 58 20.15 -4.77 3.82
C LEU A 58 19.00 -3.79 4.05
N ILE A 59 17.95 -4.22 4.75
CA ILE A 59 16.81 -3.39 5.13
C ILE A 59 16.47 -3.67 6.58
N ARG A 60 16.56 -2.64 7.43
CA ARG A 60 16.02 -2.67 8.79
C ARG A 60 14.55 -2.29 8.78
N LEU A 61 13.75 -2.98 9.58
CA LEU A 61 12.37 -2.59 9.84
C LEU A 61 12.33 -1.24 10.56
N SER A 62 11.55 -0.30 10.01
CA SER A 62 11.20 0.92 10.72
C SER A 62 10.20 0.61 11.85
N GLU A 63 10.02 1.54 12.80
CA GLU A 63 9.00 1.38 13.86
C GLU A 63 7.60 1.11 13.27
N ALA A 64 7.23 1.82 12.20
CA ALA A 64 5.96 1.59 11.52
C ALA A 64 5.86 0.19 10.87
N ASN A 65 6.99 -0.43 10.51
CA ASN A 65 7.02 -1.80 9.96
C ASN A 65 7.07 -2.87 11.06
N LYS A 66 7.47 -2.51 12.27
CA LYS A 66 7.41 -3.41 13.44
C LYS A 66 6.00 -3.49 14.01
N THR A 67 5.19 -2.44 13.82
CA THR A 67 3.78 -2.43 14.23
C THR A 67 2.88 -3.08 13.18
N GLY A 68 2.00 -3.95 13.62
CA GLY A 68 0.92 -4.54 12.84
C GLY A 68 -0.36 -4.68 13.67
N ALA A 69 -1.33 -5.39 13.11
CA ALA A 69 -2.63 -5.57 13.73
C ALA A 69 -3.26 -6.91 13.36
N ILE A 70 -4.08 -7.44 14.26
CA ILE A 70 -5.01 -8.54 14.03
C ILE A 70 -6.40 -7.93 13.90
N GLY A 71 -7.04 -8.12 12.76
CA GLY A 71 -8.42 -7.73 12.53
C GLY A 71 -9.35 -8.83 13.00
N THR A 72 -10.24 -8.51 13.93
CA THR A 72 -11.30 -9.40 14.40
C THR A 72 -12.61 -8.96 13.79
N VAL A 73 -13.40 -9.91 13.26
CA VAL A 73 -14.74 -9.64 12.72
C VAL A 73 -15.69 -10.68 13.30
N GLU A 74 -16.79 -10.20 13.85
CA GLU A 74 -17.89 -11.05 14.30
C GLU A 74 -19.01 -11.02 13.26
N ILE A 75 -19.41 -12.20 12.78
CA ILE A 75 -20.49 -12.35 11.80
C ILE A 75 -21.60 -13.18 12.44
N ARG A 76 -22.83 -12.63 12.45
CA ARG A 76 -24.03 -13.36 12.89
C ARG A 76 -25.10 -13.26 11.82
N ASN A 77 -25.72 -14.40 11.50
CA ASN A 77 -26.80 -14.49 10.50
C ASN A 77 -26.44 -13.86 9.14
N GLY A 78 -25.17 -13.97 8.72
CA GLY A 78 -24.68 -13.41 7.45
C GLY A 78 -24.33 -11.93 7.47
N SER A 79 -24.50 -11.23 8.59
CA SER A 79 -24.15 -9.81 8.74
C SER A 79 -22.97 -9.61 9.68
N VAL A 80 -22.12 -8.62 9.38
CA VAL A 80 -21.06 -8.19 10.28
C VAL A 80 -21.70 -7.45 11.46
N VAL A 81 -21.49 -7.96 12.67
CA VAL A 81 -22.03 -7.39 13.91
C VAL A 81 -21.01 -6.50 14.61
N SER A 82 -19.74 -6.88 14.55
CA SER A 82 -18.66 -6.09 15.12
C SER A 82 -17.37 -6.32 14.36
N SER A 83 -16.48 -5.33 14.39
CA SER A 83 -15.10 -5.50 13.97
C SER A 83 -14.17 -4.69 14.86
N ALA A 84 -13.01 -5.27 15.15
CA ALA A 84 -12.02 -4.72 16.06
C ALA A 84 -10.61 -4.92 15.50
N VAL A 85 -9.67 -4.17 16.06
CA VAL A 85 -8.25 -4.28 15.77
C VAL A 85 -7.51 -4.52 17.08
N THR A 86 -6.73 -5.60 17.13
CA THR A 86 -5.80 -5.89 18.21
C THR A 86 -4.38 -5.62 17.70
N PRO A 87 -3.62 -4.67 18.28
CA PRO A 87 -2.28 -4.37 17.80
C PRO A 87 -1.31 -5.51 18.05
N ILE A 88 -0.28 -5.55 17.23
CA ILE A 88 0.92 -6.37 17.44
C ILE A 88 2.15 -5.51 17.23
N TYR A 89 3.21 -5.81 17.98
CA TYR A 89 4.49 -5.14 17.82
C TYR A 89 5.64 -6.15 17.88
N LEU A 90 6.46 -6.12 16.84
CA LEU A 90 7.68 -6.92 16.69
C LEU A 90 8.80 -6.28 17.51
N HIS A 91 8.92 -6.70 18.76
CA HIS A 91 10.06 -6.38 19.61
C HIS A 91 11.26 -7.29 19.29
N GLN A 92 12.44 -6.97 19.81
CA GLN A 92 13.69 -7.66 19.44
C GLN A 92 13.61 -9.18 19.60
N ASP A 93 13.10 -9.65 20.74
CA ASP A 93 13.10 -11.08 21.08
C ASP A 93 11.71 -11.67 21.27
N ARG A 94 10.65 -10.86 21.10
CA ARG A 94 9.26 -11.26 21.34
C ARG A 94 8.27 -10.42 20.57
N ILE A 95 7.05 -10.90 20.50
CA ILE A 95 5.92 -10.18 19.91
C ILE A 95 5.02 -9.72 21.05
N LEU A 96 4.76 -8.42 21.11
CA LEU A 96 3.77 -7.84 22.00
C LEU A 96 2.42 -7.87 21.28
N ILE A 97 1.34 -8.18 22.00
CA ILE A 97 -0.01 -8.32 21.42
C ILE A 97 -1.01 -7.63 22.33
N GLY A 98 -1.97 -6.89 21.75
CA GLY A 98 -3.05 -6.27 22.50
C GLY A 98 -2.53 -5.23 23.49
N ASP A 99 -2.90 -5.39 24.76
CA ASP A 99 -2.61 -4.43 25.82
C ASP A 99 -1.10 -4.29 26.12
N ASP A 100 -0.29 -5.28 25.72
CA ASP A 100 1.17 -5.22 25.83
C ASP A 100 1.81 -4.26 24.81
N VAL A 101 1.08 -3.84 23.77
CA VAL A 101 1.56 -2.87 22.78
C VAL A 101 1.28 -1.46 23.27
N HIS A 102 2.31 -0.82 23.83
CA HIS A 102 2.23 0.59 24.23
C HIS A 102 2.23 1.53 23.01
N ASP A 103 1.67 2.73 23.19
CA ASP A 103 1.61 3.80 22.17
C ASP A 103 0.86 3.47 20.87
N PHE A 104 0.02 2.44 20.87
CA PHE A 104 -0.86 2.15 19.76
C PHE A 104 -2.24 2.80 19.95
N ASP A 105 -2.61 3.67 19.02
CA ASP A 105 -3.96 4.22 18.95
C ASP A 105 -4.53 4.07 17.53
N MET A 106 -5.52 3.19 17.39
CA MET A 106 -6.21 2.97 16.12
C MET A 106 -6.95 4.22 15.63
N ALA A 107 -7.39 5.11 16.55
CA ALA A 107 -8.11 6.33 16.20
C ALA A 107 -7.23 7.29 15.36
N VAL A 108 -5.93 7.33 15.61
CA VAL A 108 -4.97 8.13 14.82
C VAL A 108 -4.96 7.65 13.36
N TYR A 109 -4.88 6.34 13.14
CA TYR A 109 -4.91 5.77 11.78
C TYR A 109 -6.27 5.98 11.10
N ASN A 110 -7.35 5.96 11.86
CA ASN A 110 -8.71 6.17 11.36
C ASN A 110 -8.97 7.63 11.01
N ALA A 111 -8.40 8.59 11.75
CA ALA A 111 -8.51 10.02 11.44
C ALA A 111 -8.00 10.32 10.03
N HIS A 112 -6.90 9.68 9.61
CA HIS A 112 -6.39 9.80 8.24
C HIS A 112 -7.36 9.32 7.16
N LEU A 113 -8.35 8.46 7.48
CA LEU A 113 -9.38 8.03 6.53
C LEU A 113 -10.44 9.10 6.28
N MET A 114 -10.66 9.98 7.25
CA MET A 114 -11.64 11.07 7.14
C MET A 114 -11.14 12.13 6.16
N ASP A 115 -9.85 12.48 6.27
CA ASP A 115 -9.23 13.47 5.39
C ASP A 115 -8.89 12.90 4.01
N ALA A 116 -8.81 11.58 3.85
CA ALA A 116 -8.26 10.92 2.65
C ALA A 116 -9.12 11.04 1.37
N LEU A 117 -10.31 11.64 1.44
CA LEU A 117 -11.12 11.99 0.27
C LEU A 117 -11.25 13.51 0.06
N SER A 118 -10.55 14.30 0.87
CA SER A 118 -10.55 15.75 0.75
C SER A 118 -9.60 16.21 -0.36
N GLU A 119 -9.98 17.25 -1.08
CA GLU A 119 -9.13 17.88 -2.10
C GLU A 119 -7.76 18.32 -1.54
N PRO A 120 -7.66 18.90 -0.32
CA PRO A 120 -6.37 19.22 0.29
C PRO A 120 -5.46 18.00 0.50
N TYR A 121 -6.02 16.86 0.91
CA TYR A 121 -5.24 15.63 1.09
C TYR A 121 -4.68 15.11 -0.23
N ASP A 122 -5.49 15.10 -1.29
CA ASP A 122 -5.04 14.66 -2.62
C ASP A 122 -3.92 15.54 -3.15
N HIS A 123 -4.01 16.87 -2.97
CA HIS A 123 -2.92 17.79 -3.31
C HIS A 123 -1.66 17.55 -2.48
N HIS A 124 -1.80 17.37 -1.17
CA HIS A 124 -0.66 17.10 -0.30
C HIS A 124 0.04 15.78 -0.66
N ARG A 125 -0.73 14.71 -0.92
CA ARG A 125 -0.19 13.43 -1.38
C ARG A 125 0.50 13.53 -2.74
N ALA A 126 -0.08 14.27 -3.68
CA ALA A 126 0.52 14.49 -4.98
C ALA A 126 1.86 15.23 -4.86
N SER A 127 1.95 16.21 -3.95
CA SER A 127 3.21 16.89 -3.63
C SER A 127 4.25 15.91 -3.08
N LEU A 128 3.91 15.13 -2.05
CA LEU A 128 4.84 14.17 -1.44
C LEU A 128 5.37 13.13 -2.44
N ILE A 129 4.51 12.64 -3.32
CA ILE A 129 4.93 11.70 -4.39
C ILE A 129 5.87 12.41 -5.37
N THR A 130 5.56 13.64 -5.75
CA THR A 130 6.40 14.44 -6.64
C THR A 130 7.77 14.69 -6.02
N ASP A 131 7.82 15.06 -4.75
CA ASP A 131 9.04 15.29 -3.99
C ASP A 131 9.86 14.01 -3.80
N TYR A 132 9.20 12.89 -3.50
CA TYR A 132 9.84 11.57 -3.46
C TYR A 132 10.44 11.20 -4.83
N ILE A 133 9.71 11.37 -5.93
CA ILE A 133 10.22 11.10 -7.27
C ILE A 133 11.38 12.04 -7.62
N ALA A 134 11.29 13.32 -7.27
CA ALA A 134 12.33 14.33 -7.50
C ALA A 134 13.61 14.01 -6.72
N SER A 135 13.51 13.65 -5.44
CA SER A 135 14.63 13.21 -4.62
C SER A 135 15.29 11.94 -5.19
N ARG A 136 14.49 10.97 -5.64
CA ARG A 136 14.99 9.77 -6.34
C ARG A 136 15.69 10.10 -7.65
N LYS A 137 15.22 11.09 -8.40
CA LYS A 137 15.89 11.58 -9.62
C LYS A 137 17.22 12.27 -9.29
N ARG A 138 17.29 13.08 -8.24
CA ARG A 138 18.53 13.73 -7.78
C ARG A 138 19.63 12.74 -7.39
N MET A 139 19.26 11.58 -6.84
CA MET A 139 20.22 10.51 -6.54
C MET A 139 20.79 9.80 -7.78
N ARG A 140 20.23 10.04 -8.98
CA ARG A 140 20.71 9.48 -10.25
C ARG A 140 21.72 10.43 -10.90
N ASN A 141 22.97 10.38 -10.46
CA ASN A 141 24.08 11.07 -11.14
C ASN A 141 24.49 10.35 -12.44
N LEU A 142 25.28 11.00 -13.30
CA LEU A 142 25.74 10.44 -14.58
C LEU A 142 26.48 9.10 -14.38
N LYS A 143 27.24 8.99 -13.28
CA LYS A 143 27.95 7.77 -12.85
C LYS A 143 27.00 6.61 -12.53
N TRP A 144 25.82 6.89 -11.98
CA TRP A 144 24.76 5.90 -11.73
C TRP A 144 24.16 5.35 -13.03
N TYR A 145 23.94 6.22 -14.03
CA TYR A 145 23.45 5.81 -15.35
C TYR A 145 24.52 5.01 -16.12
N LEU A 146 25.77 5.47 -16.15
CA LEU A 146 26.88 4.77 -16.80
C LEU A 146 27.13 3.38 -16.22
N ARG A 147 27.01 3.19 -14.90
CA ARG A 147 27.13 1.87 -14.25
C ARG A 147 25.99 0.90 -14.56
N ARG A 148 24.84 1.39 -15.02
CA ARG A 148 23.64 0.59 -15.32
C ARG A 148 23.37 0.44 -16.82
N LEU A 149 24.16 1.09 -17.67
CA LEU A 149 24.19 0.81 -19.10
C LEU A 149 24.89 -0.53 -19.36
N ASN A 150 24.13 -1.62 -19.21
CA ASN A 150 24.49 -2.92 -19.78
C ASN A 150 23.60 -3.19 -21.01
N SER A 151 23.93 -4.21 -21.79
CA SER A 151 23.15 -4.64 -22.96
C SER A 151 21.68 -4.92 -22.63
N ASN A 152 21.37 -5.37 -21.40
CA ASN A 152 20.00 -5.59 -20.95
C ASN A 152 19.20 -4.30 -20.80
N SER A 153 19.80 -3.20 -20.33
CA SER A 153 19.14 -1.89 -20.23
C SER A 153 18.73 -1.35 -21.60
N LEU A 154 19.58 -1.49 -22.62
CA LEU A 154 19.24 -1.18 -24.01
C LEU A 154 18.08 -2.07 -24.51
N GLY A 155 18.11 -3.37 -24.21
CA GLY A 155 17.03 -4.31 -24.53
C GLY A 155 15.69 -3.93 -23.90
N ILE A 156 15.68 -3.50 -22.63
CA ILE A 156 14.48 -3.03 -21.91
C ILE A 156 13.93 -1.77 -22.58
N ILE A 157 14.76 -0.80 -22.95
CA ILE A 157 14.32 0.44 -23.63
C ILE A 157 13.70 0.13 -24.99
N VAL A 158 14.32 -0.76 -25.78
CA VAL A 158 13.78 -1.17 -27.09
C VAL A 158 12.45 -1.91 -26.93
N LYS A 159 12.36 -2.85 -25.97
CA LYS A 159 11.12 -3.57 -25.66
C LYS A 159 10.03 -2.62 -25.17
N ALA A 160 10.34 -1.65 -24.31
CA ALA A 160 9.38 -0.67 -23.84
C ALA A 160 8.79 0.16 -25.00
N ARG A 161 9.63 0.60 -25.95
CA ARG A 161 9.17 1.31 -27.16
C ARG A 161 8.31 0.42 -28.07
N LYS A 162 8.68 -0.85 -28.26
CA LYS A 162 7.86 -1.81 -29.03
C LYS A 162 6.52 -2.06 -28.35
N ASN A 163 6.51 -2.28 -27.04
CA ASN A 163 5.30 -2.52 -26.26
C ASN A 163 4.38 -1.30 -26.23
N ALA A 164 4.93 -0.08 -26.17
CA ALA A 164 4.13 1.15 -26.25
C ALA A 164 3.41 1.26 -27.61
N LYS A 165 4.09 0.94 -28.72
CA LYS A 165 3.46 0.89 -30.05
C LYS A 165 2.39 -0.19 -30.14
N LEU A 166 2.65 -1.39 -29.62
CA LEU A 166 1.68 -2.49 -29.59
C LEU A 166 0.46 -2.16 -28.74
N TYR A 167 0.66 -1.52 -27.58
CA TYR A 167 -0.44 -1.07 -26.73
C TYR A 167 -1.31 -0.03 -27.44
N GLN A 168 -0.68 0.92 -28.14
CA GLN A 168 -1.40 1.95 -28.88
C GLN A 168 -2.21 1.34 -30.04
N SER A 169 -1.63 0.40 -30.79
CA SER A 169 -2.29 -0.22 -31.95
C SER A 169 -3.34 -1.26 -31.56
N ALA A 170 -3.13 -2.04 -30.50
CA ALA A 170 -4.01 -3.13 -30.12
C ALA A 170 -5.10 -2.74 -29.12
N PHE A 171 -4.85 -1.73 -28.26
CA PHE A 171 -5.73 -1.35 -27.16
C PHE A 171 -6.24 0.09 -27.27
N ALA A 172 -5.36 1.09 -27.30
CA ALA A 172 -5.77 2.50 -27.24
C ALA A 172 -6.63 2.91 -28.45
N SER A 173 -6.23 2.51 -29.66
CA SER A 173 -6.98 2.76 -30.90
C SER A 173 -8.39 2.15 -30.92
N LYS A 174 -8.61 1.06 -30.17
CA LYS A 174 -9.90 0.38 -30.06
C LYS A 174 -10.80 1.01 -28.99
N LEU A 175 -10.21 1.57 -27.94
CA LEU A 175 -10.90 2.34 -26.90
C LEU A 175 -11.48 3.65 -27.45
N ASP A 176 -10.74 4.36 -28.31
CA ASP A 176 -11.24 5.59 -28.94
C ASP A 176 -12.40 5.32 -29.90
N ARG A 177 -12.39 4.18 -30.60
CA ARG A 177 -13.53 3.73 -31.45
C ARG A 177 -14.80 3.42 -30.66
N LEU A 178 -14.69 3.04 -29.39
CA LEU A 178 -15.84 2.79 -28.51
C LEU A 178 -16.42 4.10 -27.96
N LYS A 179 -15.59 5.13 -27.74
CA LYS A 179 -16.04 6.45 -27.28
C LYS A 179 -16.71 7.30 -28.37
N GLY A 180 -16.47 7.00 -29.65
CA GLY A 180 -17.12 7.66 -30.79
C GLY A 180 -18.43 7.02 -31.26
N LYS A 181 -19.01 6.08 -30.49
CA LYS A 181 -20.25 5.36 -30.82
C LYS A 181 -21.40 5.59 -29.81
N THR A 182 -21.29 6.60 -28.96
CA THR A 182 -22.40 7.12 -28.14
C THR A 182 -22.90 8.42 -28.71
#